data_AF-A0A952NJ19-F1
#
_entry.id   AF-A0A952NJ19-F1
#
_cell.length_a   1.000
_cell.length_b   1.000
_cell.length_c   1.000
_cell.angle_alpha   90.00
_cell.angle_beta   90.00
_cell.angle_gamma   90.00
#
_symmetry.space_group_name_H-M   'P 1'
#
loop_
_entity.id
_entity.type
_entity.pdbx_description
1 polymer ?
#
loop_
_entity_poly.entity_id
_entity_poly.type
_entity_poly.pdbx_seq_one_letter_code
_entity_poly.pdbx_strand_id
1 'polypeptide(L)'
;MLRKSSLVLFTLLAGQLVVAKPAAVQGPTKAQVFTVKGMHCEACVSAITKKVCTEGTYASCSVVLTDESKQLGEIRITPKEGQTIDTAKLKTAVSDIGYELK
;
A
#
# COMPACT_ATOMS: atom_id res chain seq x y z
N MET A 1 54.87 -29.03 -18.71
CA MET A 1 54.76 -28.25 -17.46
C MET A 1 54.40 -26.80 -17.82
N LEU A 2 53.41 -26.21 -17.12
CA LEU A 2 53.01 -24.77 -17.09
C LEU A 2 52.52 -24.15 -18.42
N ARG A 3 51.34 -23.54 -18.57
CA ARG A 3 50.58 -22.59 -17.73
C ARG A 3 49.09 -22.73 -18.10
N LYS A 4 48.13 -23.10 -17.25
CA LYS A 4 47.46 -22.30 -16.19
C LYS A 4 47.33 -20.81 -16.54
N SER A 5 46.22 -20.42 -17.15
CA SER A 5 45.52 -19.13 -16.96
C SER A 5 44.31 -19.10 -17.90
N SER A 6 43.11 -19.34 -17.39
CA SER A 6 42.26 -18.28 -16.85
C SER A 6 41.84 -17.32 -17.96
N LEU A 7 40.77 -17.64 -18.67
CA LEU A 7 39.96 -16.64 -19.34
C LEU A 7 38.53 -16.77 -18.82
N VAL A 8 38.36 -16.06 -17.73
CA VAL A 8 37.13 -15.71 -17.03
C VAL A 8 36.20 -15.04 -18.04
N LEU A 9 35.27 -15.79 -18.64
CA LEU A 9 34.19 -15.21 -19.43
C LEU A 9 33.07 -14.75 -18.49
N PHE A 10 33.39 -13.72 -17.70
CA PHE A 10 32.41 -12.92 -16.98
C PHE A 10 31.59 -12.15 -18.02
N THR A 11 30.51 -12.76 -18.49
CA THR A 11 29.46 -12.03 -19.20
C THR A 11 28.72 -11.19 -18.17
N LEU A 12 29.04 -9.90 -18.17
CA LEU A 12 28.32 -8.85 -17.46
C LEU A 12 26.83 -8.90 -17.86
N LEU A 13 26.01 -9.55 -17.04
CA LEU A 13 24.61 -9.14 -16.92
C LEU A 13 24.58 -7.88 -16.06
N ALA A 14 24.82 -6.74 -16.71
CA ALA A 14 24.41 -5.44 -16.20
C ALA A 14 22.86 -5.36 -16.26
N GLY A 15 22.21 -6.13 -15.38
CA GLY A 15 20.80 -5.97 -15.07
C GLY A 15 20.66 -4.72 -14.22
N GLN A 16 20.37 -3.59 -14.86
CA GLN A 16 19.95 -2.37 -14.18
C GLN A 16 18.69 -2.67 -13.37
N LEU A 17 18.87 -2.81 -12.06
CA LEU A 17 17.79 -2.83 -11.10
C LEU A 17 17.19 -1.42 -11.08
N VAL A 18 16.12 -1.22 -11.83
CA VAL A 18 15.29 -0.02 -11.72
C VAL A 18 14.71 0.01 -10.32
N VAL A 19 15.18 0.96 -9.52
CA VAL A 19 14.64 1.28 -8.20
C VAL A 19 13.22 1.79 -8.40
N ALA A 20 12.24 0.91 -8.17
CA ALA A 20 10.85 1.29 -8.05
C ALA A 20 10.69 2.19 -6.82
N LYS A 21 10.66 3.50 -7.08
CA LYS A 21 10.22 4.55 -6.17
C LYS A 21 8.86 4.14 -5.57
N PRO A 22 8.65 4.27 -4.25
CA PRO A 22 7.44 3.76 -3.61
C PRO A 22 6.21 4.42 -4.25
N ALA A 23 5.26 3.57 -4.59
CA ALA A 23 4.02 3.85 -5.30
C ALA A 23 3.22 4.99 -4.68
N ALA A 24 3.57 6.23 -5.03
CA ALA A 24 2.67 7.35 -4.94
C ALA A 24 1.79 7.30 -6.19
N VAL A 25 0.63 6.66 -6.07
CA VAL A 25 -0.34 6.51 -7.17
C VAL A 25 -0.87 7.90 -7.53
N GLN A 26 -0.30 8.48 -8.58
CA GLN A 26 -0.78 9.71 -9.22
C GLN A 26 -1.73 9.30 -10.36
N GLY A 27 -3.03 9.48 -10.18
CA GLY A 27 -4.05 9.16 -11.17
C GLY A 27 -5.43 9.76 -10.82
N PRO A 28 -6.25 10.12 -11.83
CA PRO A 28 -7.26 11.17 -11.80
C PRO A 28 -8.45 10.75 -10.93
N THR A 29 -8.81 11.50 -9.88
CA THR A 29 -10.12 11.44 -9.16
C THR A 29 -10.75 10.06 -8.92
N LYS A 30 -9.97 8.99 -8.99
CA LYS A 30 -10.46 7.61 -9.03
C LYS A 30 -10.31 7.05 -7.64
N ALA A 31 -11.42 6.53 -7.11
CA ALA A 31 -11.41 5.87 -5.82
C ALA A 31 -10.37 4.75 -5.82
N GLN A 32 -9.42 4.83 -4.89
CA GLN A 32 -8.51 3.75 -4.55
C GLN A 32 -9.15 2.92 -3.47
N VAL A 33 -9.12 1.60 -3.66
CA VAL A 33 -9.69 0.63 -2.72
C VAL A 33 -8.53 -0.14 -2.11
N PHE A 34 -8.47 -0.16 -0.79
CA PHE A 34 -7.46 -0.88 -0.01
C PHE A 34 -8.15 -1.96 0.82
N THR A 35 -7.61 -3.17 0.81
CA THR A 35 -8.16 -4.25 1.64
C THR A 35 -7.48 -4.24 2.99
N VAL A 36 -8.24 -4.39 4.07
CA VAL A 36 -7.74 -4.48 5.43
C VAL A 36 -8.14 -5.81 6.04
N LYS A 37 -7.17 -6.52 6.57
CA LYS A 37 -7.35 -7.75 7.35
C LYS A 37 -7.42 -7.45 8.84
N GLY A 38 -8.27 -8.21 9.55
CA GLY A 38 -8.51 -8.09 10.98
C GLY A 38 -9.70 -7.18 11.33
N MET A 39 -10.35 -6.57 10.34
CA MET A 39 -11.54 -5.74 10.56
C MET A 39 -12.75 -6.67 10.74
N HIS A 40 -13.24 -6.81 11.96
CA HIS A 40 -14.35 -7.73 12.31
C HIS A 40 -15.40 -7.09 13.21
N CYS A 41 -15.27 -5.79 13.47
CA CYS A 41 -16.17 -5.06 14.37
C CYS A 41 -16.49 -3.68 13.82
N GLU A 42 -17.71 -3.19 14.02
CA GLU A 42 -18.09 -1.83 13.59
C GLU A 42 -17.25 -0.74 14.28
N ALA A 43 -16.80 -1.00 15.51
CA ALA A 43 -15.85 -0.12 16.20
C ALA A 43 -14.49 -0.05 15.48
N CYS A 44 -14.06 -1.15 14.84
CA CYS A 44 -12.84 -1.27 14.06
C CYS A 44 -12.93 -0.43 12.78
N VAL A 45 -14.08 -0.51 12.09
CA VAL A 45 -14.43 0.35 10.94
C VAL A 45 -14.37 1.81 11.35
N SER A 46 -14.97 2.16 12.48
CA SER A 46 -15.00 3.53 13.00
C SER A 46 -13.61 4.04 13.38
N ALA A 47 -12.76 3.19 13.97
CA ALA A 47 -11.38 3.55 14.32
C ALA A 47 -10.54 3.84 13.06
N ILE A 48 -10.60 2.95 12.06
CA ILE A 48 -9.93 3.15 10.77
C ILE A 48 -10.46 4.40 10.08
N THR A 49 -11.79 4.57 10.03
CA THR A 49 -12.42 5.75 9.42
C THR A 49 -11.91 7.02 10.11
N LYS A 50 -11.90 7.07 11.44
CA LYS A 50 -11.38 8.23 12.17
C LYS A 50 -9.91 8.48 11.85
N LYS A 51 -9.08 7.43 11.84
CA LYS A 51 -7.63 7.60 11.67
C LYS A 51 -7.22 7.92 10.24
N VAL A 52 -7.86 7.29 9.27
CA VAL A 52 -7.56 7.44 7.85
C VAL A 52 -8.32 8.60 7.24
N CYS A 53 -9.65 8.66 7.44
CA CYS A 53 -10.50 9.65 6.78
C CYS A 53 -10.42 11.04 7.42
N THR A 54 -10.14 11.13 8.73
CA THR A 54 -10.01 12.45 9.40
C THR A 54 -8.62 13.04 9.23
N GLU A 55 -7.56 12.22 9.28
CA GLU A 55 -6.20 12.73 9.06
C GLU A 55 -5.88 12.91 7.57
N GLY A 56 -6.62 12.24 6.69
CA GLY A 56 -6.49 12.38 5.26
C GLY A 56 -7.23 13.60 4.71
N THR A 57 -6.57 14.40 3.87
CA THR A 57 -7.19 15.51 3.15
C THR A 57 -7.93 15.05 1.87
N TYR A 58 -8.57 13.89 1.91
CA TYR A 58 -9.21 13.26 0.75
C TYR A 58 -10.50 13.97 0.33
N ALA A 59 -10.95 13.75 -0.91
CA ALA A 59 -12.25 14.23 -1.38
C ALA A 59 -13.40 13.42 -0.75
N SER A 60 -13.19 12.11 -0.63
CA SER A 60 -14.14 11.21 0.03
C SER A 60 -13.38 10.01 0.60
N CYS A 61 -13.84 9.51 1.74
CA CYS A 61 -13.26 8.36 2.39
C CYS A 61 -14.39 7.56 3.05
N SER A 62 -14.44 6.27 2.76
CA SER A 62 -15.46 5.35 3.25
C SER A 62 -14.80 4.03 3.60
N VAL A 63 -15.22 3.43 4.71
CA VAL A 63 -14.71 2.13 5.15
C VAL A 63 -15.90 1.20 5.26
N VAL A 64 -15.78 0.01 4.69
CA VAL A 64 -16.83 -1.00 4.68
C VAL A 64 -16.26 -2.34 5.12
N LEU A 65 -17.05 -3.11 5.86
CA LEU A 65 -16.77 -4.52 6.11
C LEU A 65 -17.24 -5.31 4.89
N THR A 66 -16.33 -6.10 4.32
CA THR A 66 -16.61 -6.90 3.13
C THR A 66 -16.95 -8.33 3.53
N ASP A 67 -16.22 -8.89 4.50
CA ASP A 67 -16.46 -10.20 5.07
C ASP A 67 -16.22 -10.17 6.58
N GLU A 68 -17.29 -10.21 7.39
CA GLU A 68 -17.16 -10.31 8.84
C GLU A 68 -16.51 -11.65 9.26
N SER A 69 -16.90 -12.75 8.62
CA SER A 69 -16.36 -14.09 8.96
C SER A 69 -14.87 -14.24 8.67
N LYS A 70 -14.37 -13.57 7.63
CA LYS A 70 -12.94 -13.56 7.27
C LYS A 70 -12.20 -12.36 7.85
N GLN A 71 -12.90 -11.52 8.60
CA GLN A 71 -12.37 -10.30 9.20
C GLN A 71 -11.73 -9.39 8.15
N LEU A 72 -12.41 -9.21 7.02
CA LEU A 72 -11.96 -8.37 5.91
C LEU A 72 -12.84 -7.14 5.79
N GLY A 73 -12.21 -5.99 5.59
CA GLY A 73 -12.90 -4.78 5.14
C GLY A 73 -12.12 -4.08 4.04
N GLU A 74 -12.79 -3.12 3.41
CA GLU A 74 -12.24 -2.28 2.35
C GLU A 74 -12.29 -0.82 2.76
N ILE A 75 -11.20 -0.10 2.50
CA ILE A 75 -11.12 1.35 2.61
C ILE A 75 -11.19 1.91 1.19
N ARG A 76 -12.22 2.69 0.89
CA ARG A 76 -12.37 3.41 -0.37
C ARG A 76 -12.02 4.88 -0.15
N ILE A 77 -10.95 5.32 -0.80
CA ILE A 77 -10.45 6.69 -0.70
C ILE A 77 -10.44 7.33 -2.07
N THR A 78 -11.11 8.46 -2.20
CA THR A 78 -11.07 9.29 -3.41
C THR A 78 -10.22 10.51 -3.10
N PRO A 79 -9.03 10.65 -3.71
CA PRO A 79 -8.20 11.83 -3.53
C PRO A 79 -8.81 13.03 -4.26
N LYS A 80 -8.47 14.25 -3.81
CA LYS A 80 -8.78 15.48 -4.54
C LYS A 80 -7.94 15.58 -5.82
N GLU A 81 -8.38 16.40 -6.75
CA GLU A 81 -7.64 16.65 -7.99
C GLU A 81 -6.23 17.16 -7.68
N GLY A 82 -5.20 16.50 -8.23
CA GLY A 82 -3.79 16.80 -7.94
C GLY A 82 -3.26 16.27 -6.60
N GLN A 83 -4.06 15.53 -5.82
CA GLN A 83 -3.61 14.92 -4.56
C GLN A 83 -3.10 13.50 -4.78
N THR A 84 -1.99 13.18 -4.11
CA THR A 84 -1.41 11.83 -4.11
C THR A 84 -1.77 11.12 -2.80
N ILE A 85 -2.23 9.87 -2.88
CA ILE A 85 -2.46 9.05 -1.68
C ILE A 85 -1.13 8.42 -1.25
N ASP A 86 -0.70 8.74 -0.02
CA ASP A 86 0.45 8.11 0.61
C ASP A 86 0.06 6.74 1.19
N THR A 87 0.15 5.70 0.37
CA THR A 87 -0.14 4.32 0.81
C THR A 87 0.76 3.87 1.96
N ALA A 88 1.97 4.43 2.07
CA ALA A 88 2.88 4.16 3.18
C ALA A 88 2.31 4.65 4.53
N LYS A 89 1.84 5.89 4.59
CA LYS A 89 1.20 6.44 5.79
C LYS A 89 -0.08 5.70 6.13
N LEU A 90 -0.84 5.34 5.10
CA LEU A 90 -2.06 4.55 5.26
C LEU A 90 -1.76 3.19 5.91
N LYS A 91 -0.75 2.49 5.42
CA LYS A 91 -0.32 1.20 5.97
C LYS A 91 0.18 1.35 7.41
N THR A 92 1.00 2.36 7.69
CA THR A 92 1.46 2.63 9.07
C THR A 92 0.28 2.90 10.01
N ALA A 93 -0.65 3.79 9.62
CA ALA A 93 -1.81 4.11 10.44
C ALA A 93 -2.71 2.89 10.71
N VAL A 94 -2.85 1.99 9.73
CA VAL A 94 -3.62 0.75 9.86
C VAL A 94 -2.88 -0.30 10.71
N SER A 95 -1.54 -0.35 10.62
CA SER A 95 -0.73 -1.24 11.47
C SER A 95 -0.59 -0.75 12.92
N ASP A 96 -0.62 0.55 13.17
CA ASP A 96 -0.58 1.15 14.52
C ASP A 96 -1.77 0.70 15.39
N ILE A 97 -2.93 0.51 14.76
CA ILE A 97 -4.16 0.00 15.39
C ILE A 97 -4.28 -1.53 15.33
N GLY A 98 -3.25 -2.22 14.83
CA GLY A 98 -3.15 -3.69 14.85
C GLY A 98 -3.74 -4.41 13.64
N TYR A 99 -3.93 -3.74 12.50
CA TYR A 99 -4.48 -4.35 11.28
C TYR A 99 -3.44 -4.43 10.15
N GLU A 100 -3.70 -5.31 9.18
CA GLU A 100 -2.86 -5.45 7.98
C GLU A 100 -3.56 -4.88 6.75
N LEU A 101 -2.95 -3.87 6.13
CA LEU A 101 -3.38 -3.34 4.83
C LEU A 101 -2.72 -4.13 3.68
N LYS A 102 -3.53 -4.59 2.72
CA LYS A 102 -3.13 -5.43 1.59
C LYS A 102 -3.36 -4.73 0.25
#